data_AF-A0A2E9CBE8-F1
#
_entry.id   AF-A0A2E9CBE8-F1
#
_cell.length_a   1.000
_cell.length_b   1.000
_cell.length_c   1.000
_cell.angle_alpha   90.00
_cell.angle_beta   90.00
_cell.angle_gamma   90.00
#
_symmetry.space_group_name_H-M   'P 1'
#
loop_
_entity.id
_entity.type
_entity.pdbx_description
1 polymer ?
#
loop_
_entity_poly.entity_id
_entity_poly.type
_entity_poly.pdbx_seq_one_letter_code
_entity_poly.pdbx_strand_id
1 'polypeptide(L)'
;MDFTMEKMSSRHKYGTFVLIFAVIAFLLSIFSTGATWATVDDESITIIEDEGFFDNITFELDLSGDLQLTEMDSEIEVRVFIDGFDEPVEDQTFRESESYEKLAEKSSGDMRTTFEDMDTAGTVAQWMLWLGIIAMLITAIFAFCSLAQITNSRFTTYSGSVATFFLFFAPIIWYILLPSDGTYTSLEIVEEFFFFDESQFATNFDPSPSTGLFLSLLSALSSIAMMVMVYRHNISEIVNEKPKWMDSLFNLKLNGEEKVAQPINFTEKKEQAGLLIQKSVNVYKSSRTMQALTVLIVLTLVSIPLYSILFEEEEEANAYQRELQYYVDGDSGRIIWIEGTEVINDGETLSFSFTEEDFPDEAKNSNIVAIEFYIYITDNNDEDNEQTSGLGCVANPGQDAPDSVEYRFNTPGGSDSSQSQSNVYTSIELLELPEQGFGPYTGYTIEEIEDLFDSSDEVVGDYEFMYTANAEAGDSTFECDRSDSSVQIQYYVDLIYFDTTVFESTEFQE
;
A
#
# COMPACT_ATOMS: atom_id res chain seq x y z
N MET A 1 32.52 34.63 23.31
CA MET A 1 33.48 33.58 22.96
C MET A 1 34.09 33.96 21.62
N ASP A 2 35.36 34.34 21.60
CA ASP A 2 36.06 34.74 20.38
C ASP A 2 36.60 33.48 19.69
N PHE A 3 35.85 32.97 18.70
CA PHE A 3 36.10 31.70 17.99
C PHE A 3 37.09 31.88 16.82
N THR A 4 38.12 32.72 16.98
CA THR A 4 39.08 32.97 15.91
C THR A 4 40.08 31.81 15.78
N MET A 5 39.82 30.92 14.81
CA MET A 5 40.68 29.79 14.40
C MET A 5 42.13 30.18 14.06
N GLU A 6 42.38 31.48 13.88
CA GLU A 6 43.66 32.07 13.48
C GLU A 6 44.77 31.94 14.54
N LYS A 7 44.41 31.74 15.82
CA LYS A 7 45.38 31.58 16.94
C LYS A 7 45.61 30.13 17.39
N MET A 8 45.08 29.12 16.70
CA MET A 8 45.28 27.71 17.05
C MET A 8 46.53 27.11 16.39
N SER A 9 47.23 26.21 17.10
CA SER A 9 48.30 25.41 16.51
C SER A 9 47.76 24.58 15.35
N SER A 10 48.58 24.36 14.31
CA SER A 10 48.18 23.63 13.11
C SER A 10 47.58 22.25 13.44
N ARG A 11 48.15 21.53 14.41
CA ARG A 11 47.64 20.23 14.86
C ARG A 11 46.23 20.30 15.45
N HIS A 12 45.93 21.29 16.29
CA HIS A 12 44.59 21.50 16.83
C HIS A 12 43.60 21.94 15.76
N LYS A 13 44.03 22.81 14.84
CA LYS A 13 43.21 23.27 13.71
C LYS A 13 42.78 22.08 12.85
N TYR A 14 43.72 21.25 12.40
CA TYR A 14 43.39 20.08 11.59
C TYR A 14 42.59 19.03 12.36
N GLY A 15 42.93 18.74 13.62
CA GLY A 15 42.15 17.78 14.41
C GLY A 15 40.70 18.24 14.64
N THR A 16 40.49 19.55 14.85
CA THR A 16 39.13 20.12 14.97
C THR A 16 38.38 20.00 13.66
N PHE A 17 39.04 20.23 12.51
CA PHE A 17 38.42 19.98 11.20
C PHE A 17 38.10 18.51 10.95
N VAL A 18 38.95 17.56 11.39
CA VAL A 18 38.62 16.13 11.33
C VAL A 18 37.30 15.86 12.06
N LEU A 19 37.15 16.36 13.28
CA LEU A 19 35.92 16.18 14.06
C LEU A 19 34.71 16.81 13.38
N ILE A 20 34.85 18.04 12.86
CA ILE A 20 33.76 18.73 12.15
C ILE A 20 33.33 17.95 10.91
N PHE A 21 34.27 17.56 10.04
CA PHE A 21 33.94 16.83 8.83
C PHE A 21 33.40 15.43 9.12
N ALA A 22 33.89 14.76 10.18
CA ALA A 22 33.33 13.47 10.60
C ALA A 22 31.87 13.60 11.05
N VAL A 23 31.53 14.64 11.83
CA VAL A 23 30.14 14.90 12.27
C VAL A 23 29.26 15.30 11.09
N ILE A 24 29.75 16.15 10.18
CA ILE A 24 29.00 16.53 8.97
C ILE A 24 28.74 15.30 8.10
N ALA A 25 29.75 14.48 7.81
CA ALA A 25 29.59 13.26 7.01
C ALA A 25 28.61 12.28 7.69
N PHE A 26 28.70 12.11 9.01
CA PHE A 26 27.76 11.28 9.78
C PHE A 26 26.32 11.76 9.63
N LEU A 27 26.06 13.05 9.84
CA LEU A 27 24.70 13.61 9.73
C LEU A 27 24.16 13.51 8.30
N LEU A 28 24.96 13.89 7.30
CA LEU A 28 24.56 13.81 5.89
C LEU A 28 24.24 12.37 5.47
N SER A 29 24.99 11.39 5.96
CA SER A 29 24.74 9.97 5.65
C SER A 29 23.42 9.49 6.26
N ILE A 30 23.13 9.87 7.51
CA ILE A 30 21.85 9.52 8.16
C ILE A 30 20.67 10.18 7.44
N PHE A 31 20.80 11.45 7.05
CA PHE A 31 19.74 12.11 6.29
C PHE A 31 19.59 11.52 4.89
N SER A 32 20.66 11.01 4.27
CA SER A 32 20.55 10.36 2.97
C SER A 32 19.81 9.02 3.02
N THR A 33 19.85 8.27 4.14
CA THR A 33 19.22 6.94 4.18
C THR A 33 17.70 6.97 4.25
N GLY A 34 17.07 8.11 4.57
CA GLY A 34 15.61 8.26 4.64
C GLY A 34 15.10 9.40 3.78
N ALA A 35 15.75 9.66 2.64
CA ALA A 35 15.35 10.69 1.69
C ALA A 35 15.27 10.08 0.29
N THR A 36 14.43 10.62 -0.59
CA THR A 36 14.31 10.20 -1.99
C THR A 36 15.64 10.29 -2.74
N TRP A 37 16.12 9.19 -3.33
CA TRP A 37 17.40 9.10 -4.05
C TRP A 37 17.30 9.47 -5.53
N ALA A 38 16.20 9.13 -6.17
CA ALA A 38 15.87 9.57 -7.52
C ALA A 38 14.37 9.81 -7.67
N THR A 39 13.96 10.59 -8.66
CA THR A 39 12.56 10.72 -9.05
C THR A 39 12.42 10.30 -10.51
N VAL A 40 11.26 9.76 -10.85
CA VAL A 40 10.87 9.36 -12.20
C VAL A 40 9.58 10.08 -12.49
N ASP A 41 9.54 10.75 -13.64
CA ASP A 41 8.32 11.39 -14.13
C ASP A 41 8.20 11.04 -15.62
N ASP A 42 7.06 10.51 -16.04
CA ASP A 42 6.75 10.23 -17.44
C ASP A 42 5.28 10.55 -17.75
N GLU A 43 5.06 11.11 -18.93
CA GLU A 43 3.74 11.48 -19.44
C GLU A 43 3.54 10.73 -20.76
N SER A 44 2.56 9.84 -20.79
CA SER A 44 2.24 9.04 -21.97
C SER A 44 0.83 9.33 -22.46
N ILE A 45 0.69 9.52 -23.77
CA ILE A 45 -0.59 9.81 -24.41
C ILE A 45 -0.86 8.71 -25.43
N THR A 46 -1.98 8.03 -25.27
CA THR A 46 -2.46 6.98 -26.17
C THR A 46 -3.81 7.39 -26.75
N ILE A 47 -3.95 7.31 -28.08
CA ILE A 47 -5.19 7.66 -28.77
C ILE A 47 -5.75 6.40 -29.40
N ILE A 48 -6.99 6.06 -29.04
CA ILE A 48 -7.74 4.95 -29.62
C ILE A 48 -8.78 5.54 -30.58
N GLU A 49 -8.66 5.19 -31.86
CA GLU A 49 -9.65 5.52 -32.88
C GLU A 49 -10.78 4.46 -32.83
N ASP A 50 -11.99 4.85 -32.42
CA ASP A 50 -13.19 4.01 -32.55
C ASP A 50 -13.98 4.41 -33.81
N GLU A 51 -14.43 3.44 -34.62
CA GLU A 51 -15.28 3.69 -35.79
C GLU A 51 -16.78 3.84 -35.40
N GLY A 52 -17.07 4.03 -34.11
CA GLY A 52 -18.39 4.04 -33.46
C GLY A 52 -19.00 5.42 -33.17
N PHE A 53 -19.89 5.49 -32.15
CA PHE A 53 -20.77 6.64 -31.84
C PHE A 53 -20.07 7.80 -31.12
N PHE A 54 -18.91 7.55 -30.52
CA PHE A 54 -18.01 8.57 -29.98
C PHE A 54 -16.79 8.63 -30.90
N ASP A 55 -16.38 9.84 -31.31
CA ASP A 55 -15.09 10.04 -32.00
C ASP A 55 -13.93 9.64 -31.04
N ASN A 56 -12.68 9.69 -31.54
CA ASN A 56 -11.44 9.27 -30.86
C ASN A 56 -11.42 9.46 -29.32
N ILE A 57 -11.05 8.40 -28.59
CA ILE A 57 -10.81 8.45 -27.15
C ILE A 57 -9.32 8.66 -26.91
N THR A 58 -8.97 9.65 -26.09
CA THR A 58 -7.57 9.92 -25.72
C THR A 58 -7.37 9.59 -24.24
N PHE A 59 -6.37 8.76 -23.98
CA PHE A 59 -5.89 8.40 -22.66
C PHE A 59 -4.59 9.15 -22.39
N GLU A 60 -4.56 9.90 -21.31
CA GLU A 60 -3.36 10.56 -20.81
C GLU A 60 -3.02 9.91 -19.47
N LEU A 61 -1.78 9.43 -19.36
CA LEU A 61 -1.27 8.73 -18.20
C LEU A 61 0.01 9.41 -17.73
N ASP A 62 -0.07 10.00 -16.54
CA ASP A 62 1.05 10.63 -15.85
C ASP A 62 1.55 9.68 -14.76
N LEU A 63 2.78 9.20 -14.91
CA LEU A 63 3.48 8.40 -13.91
C LEU A 63 4.50 9.28 -13.20
N SER A 64 4.41 9.38 -11.88
CA SER A 64 5.45 9.96 -11.03
C SER A 64 5.89 8.93 -9.98
N GLY A 65 7.18 8.93 -9.64
CA GLY A 65 7.77 7.93 -8.76
C GLY A 65 8.94 8.48 -7.96
N ASP A 66 8.84 8.43 -6.64
CA ASP A 66 9.89 8.78 -5.70
C ASP A 66 10.66 7.50 -5.30
N LEU A 67 11.88 7.38 -5.83
CA LEU A 67 12.74 6.22 -5.63
C LEU A 67 13.56 6.38 -4.36
N GLN A 68 13.28 5.56 -3.36
CA GLN A 68 14.10 5.41 -2.17
C GLN A 68 15.17 4.32 -2.37
N LEU A 69 15.90 3.97 -1.29
CA LEU A 69 16.94 2.95 -1.39
C LEU A 69 16.38 1.57 -1.67
N THR A 70 15.29 1.14 -1.05
CA THR A 70 14.75 -0.23 -1.16
C THR A 70 13.27 -0.27 -1.53
N GLU A 71 12.65 0.90 -1.71
CA GLU A 71 11.23 1.09 -1.95
C GLU A 71 11.01 2.25 -2.91
N MET A 72 9.83 2.28 -3.52
CA MET A 72 9.37 3.33 -4.42
C MET A 72 7.98 3.77 -3.99
N ASP A 73 7.80 5.09 -3.92
CA ASP A 73 6.50 5.72 -3.77
C ASP A 73 6.03 6.15 -5.16
N SER A 74 5.06 5.44 -5.74
CA SER A 74 4.51 5.73 -7.07
C SER A 74 3.18 6.46 -6.99
N GLU A 75 2.99 7.41 -7.89
CA GLU A 75 1.74 8.11 -8.14
C GLU A 75 1.39 7.97 -9.63
N ILE A 76 0.21 7.42 -9.92
CA ILE A 76 -0.29 7.25 -11.29
C ILE A 76 -1.57 8.07 -11.41
N GLU A 77 -1.59 9.04 -12.31
CA GLU A 77 -2.78 9.81 -12.66
C GLU A 77 -3.27 9.38 -14.04
N VAL A 78 -4.54 8.99 -14.13
CA VAL A 78 -5.20 8.54 -15.36
C VAL A 78 -6.29 9.54 -15.72
N ARG A 79 -6.13 10.21 -16.86
CA ARG A 79 -7.12 11.14 -17.41
C ARG A 79 -7.69 10.63 -18.72
N VAL A 80 -9.02 10.57 -18.81
CA VAL A 80 -9.73 10.09 -20.00
C VAL A 80 -10.46 11.24 -20.70
N PHE A 81 -10.17 11.44 -21.97
CA PHE A 81 -10.82 12.45 -22.81
C PHE A 81 -11.61 11.79 -23.94
N ILE A 82 -12.85 12.24 -24.13
CA ILE A 82 -13.71 11.86 -25.25
C ILE A 82 -13.82 13.06 -26.18
N ASP A 83 -13.57 12.86 -27.48
CA ASP A 83 -13.68 13.94 -28.46
C ASP A 83 -15.08 14.57 -28.46
N GLY A 84 -15.13 15.91 -28.36
CA GLY A 84 -16.34 16.69 -28.14
C GLY A 84 -16.58 17.19 -26.72
N PHE A 85 -15.78 16.78 -25.74
CA PHE A 85 -15.77 17.32 -24.37
C PHE A 85 -14.46 18.08 -24.07
N ASP A 86 -14.55 19.27 -23.46
CA ASP A 86 -13.39 20.10 -23.10
C ASP A 86 -12.78 19.72 -21.73
N GLU A 87 -13.45 18.88 -20.93
CA GLU A 87 -13.01 18.41 -19.61
C GLU A 87 -12.86 16.87 -19.64
N PRO A 88 -11.92 16.30 -18.85
CA PRO A 88 -11.77 14.86 -18.75
C PRO A 88 -13.07 14.26 -18.20
N VAL A 89 -13.52 13.18 -18.82
CA VAL A 89 -14.75 12.47 -18.41
C VAL A 89 -14.49 11.64 -17.16
N GLU A 90 -13.23 11.28 -16.94
CA GLU A 90 -12.76 10.54 -15.79
C GLU A 90 -11.32 10.98 -15.43
N ASP A 91 -11.08 11.11 -14.13
CA ASP A 91 -9.82 11.54 -13.54
C ASP A 91 -9.63 10.75 -12.23
N GLN A 92 -8.67 9.83 -12.24
CA GLN A 92 -8.34 8.99 -11.10
C GLN A 92 -6.85 9.10 -10.77
N THR A 93 -6.54 9.14 -9.48
CA THR A 93 -5.17 9.18 -8.97
C THR A 93 -4.93 8.01 -8.04
N PHE A 94 -3.92 7.20 -8.33
CA PHE A 94 -3.49 6.06 -7.54
C PHE A 94 -2.15 6.38 -6.89
N ARG A 95 -1.99 6.02 -5.62
CA ARG A 95 -0.75 6.24 -4.86
C ARG A 95 -0.41 4.98 -4.10
N GLU A 96 0.75 4.42 -4.38
CA GLU A 96 1.19 3.15 -3.80
C GLU A 96 2.65 3.28 -3.34
N SER A 97 2.99 2.66 -2.21
CA SER A 97 4.36 2.59 -1.68
C SER A 97 4.74 1.13 -1.51
N GLU A 98 5.69 0.64 -2.30
CA GLU A 98 6.10 -0.76 -2.27
C GLU A 98 7.61 -0.96 -2.36
N SER A 99 8.08 -2.09 -1.83
CA SER A 99 9.47 -2.49 -1.96
C SER A 99 9.78 -2.95 -3.38
N TYR A 100 11.02 -2.73 -3.82
CA TYR A 100 11.43 -3.19 -5.16
C TYR A 100 11.31 -4.70 -5.34
N GLU A 101 11.47 -5.50 -4.27
CA GLU A 101 11.24 -6.94 -4.30
C GLU A 101 9.77 -7.28 -4.64
N LYS A 102 8.81 -6.62 -3.99
CA LYS A 102 7.37 -6.82 -4.27
C LYS A 102 6.99 -6.34 -5.66
N LEU A 103 7.50 -5.19 -6.08
CA LEU A 103 7.30 -4.67 -7.43
C LEU A 103 7.88 -5.63 -8.49
N ALA A 104 9.00 -6.31 -8.20
CA ALA A 104 9.54 -7.35 -9.06
C ALA A 104 8.62 -8.59 -9.12
N GLU A 105 8.04 -9.01 -8.00
CA GLU A 105 7.13 -10.17 -7.96
C GLU A 105 5.81 -9.93 -8.71
N LYS A 106 5.26 -8.71 -8.63
CA LYS A 106 4.06 -8.29 -9.36
C LYS A 106 4.29 -8.06 -10.85
N SER A 107 5.54 -7.92 -11.29
CA SER A 107 5.87 -7.56 -12.67
C SER A 107 6.37 -8.73 -13.52
N SER A 108 6.27 -8.58 -14.84
CA SER A 108 6.71 -9.58 -15.81
C SER A 108 7.75 -9.02 -16.80
N GLY A 109 8.51 -9.91 -17.45
CA GLY A 109 9.47 -9.52 -18.50
C GLY A 109 10.63 -8.65 -18.00
N ASP A 110 10.94 -7.59 -18.76
CA ASP A 110 12.05 -6.67 -18.50
C ASP A 110 11.81 -5.78 -17.26
N MET A 111 10.55 -5.62 -16.83
CA MET A 111 10.15 -4.86 -15.64
C MET A 111 10.60 -5.54 -14.36
N ARG A 112 10.38 -6.85 -14.25
CA ARG A 112 10.88 -7.65 -13.13
C ARG A 112 12.39 -7.52 -12.97
N THR A 113 13.13 -7.60 -14.07
CA THR A 113 14.59 -7.48 -14.03
C THR A 113 15.07 -6.10 -13.61
N THR A 114 14.31 -5.05 -13.95
CA THR A 114 14.60 -3.66 -13.55
C THR A 114 14.46 -3.50 -12.04
N PHE A 115 13.36 -3.99 -11.46
CA PHE A 115 13.14 -3.93 -10.01
C PHE A 115 14.08 -4.86 -9.22
N GLU A 116 14.42 -6.05 -9.73
CA GLU A 116 15.45 -6.92 -9.15
C GLU A 116 16.83 -6.22 -9.10
N ASP A 117 17.21 -5.50 -10.16
CA ASP A 117 18.45 -4.72 -10.21
C ASP A 117 18.40 -3.52 -9.25
N MET A 118 17.26 -2.83 -9.14
CA MET A 118 17.06 -1.72 -8.20
C MET A 118 17.08 -2.18 -6.75
N ASP A 119 16.44 -3.30 -6.42
CA ASP A 119 16.50 -3.90 -5.09
C ASP A 119 17.95 -4.26 -4.72
N THR A 120 18.67 -4.89 -5.67
CA THR A 120 20.08 -5.24 -5.47
C THR A 120 20.94 -3.99 -5.26
N ALA A 121 20.78 -2.97 -6.10
CA ALA A 121 21.49 -1.70 -6.01
C ALA A 121 21.23 -1.01 -4.67
N GLY A 122 19.96 -0.97 -4.30
CA GLY A 122 19.39 -0.42 -3.08
C GLY A 122 19.94 -1.03 -1.82
N THR A 123 19.75 -2.34 -1.69
CA THR A 123 20.21 -3.15 -0.57
C THR A 123 21.72 -3.04 -0.39
N VAL A 124 22.50 -3.16 -1.46
CA VAL A 124 23.97 -3.02 -1.38
C VAL A 124 24.36 -1.62 -0.91
N ALA A 125 23.76 -0.57 -1.46
CA ALA A 125 24.05 0.81 -1.06
C ALA A 125 23.67 1.09 0.40
N GLN A 126 22.51 0.60 0.84
CA GLN A 126 22.02 0.72 2.21
C GLN A 126 22.98 0.07 3.21
N TRP A 127 23.46 -1.16 2.92
CA TRP A 127 24.48 -1.83 3.74
C TRP A 127 25.78 -1.04 3.83
N MET A 128 26.25 -0.51 2.70
CA MET A 128 27.46 0.31 2.67
C MET A 128 27.29 1.59 3.48
N LEU A 129 26.14 2.28 3.37
CA LEU A 129 25.86 3.47 4.15
C LEU A 129 25.87 3.17 5.65
N TRP A 130 25.19 2.12 6.10
CA TRP A 130 25.18 1.76 7.53
C TRP A 130 26.57 1.41 8.08
N LEU A 131 27.36 0.61 7.35
CA LEU A 131 28.74 0.33 7.72
C LEU A 131 29.59 1.60 7.75
N GLY A 132 29.40 2.49 6.79
CA GLY A 132 30.02 3.81 6.71
C GLY A 132 29.66 4.70 7.90
N ILE A 133 28.38 4.80 8.25
CA ILE A 133 27.84 5.58 9.37
C ILE A 133 28.43 5.11 10.70
N ILE A 134 28.42 3.81 10.96
CA ILE A 134 28.99 3.21 12.18
C ILE A 134 30.49 3.52 12.27
N ALA A 135 31.23 3.30 11.18
CA ALA A 135 32.65 3.60 11.14
C ALA A 135 32.93 5.11 11.30
N MET A 136 32.06 5.98 10.78
CA MET A 136 32.19 7.43 10.89
C MET A 136 31.95 7.91 12.33
N LEU A 137 30.96 7.35 13.02
CA LEU A 137 30.71 7.63 14.44
C LEU A 137 31.94 7.24 15.29
N ILE A 138 32.49 6.04 15.08
CA ILE A 138 33.71 5.59 15.74
C ILE A 138 34.87 6.56 15.43
N THR A 139 34.97 7.03 14.19
CA THR A 139 36.00 8.00 13.77
C THR A 139 35.85 9.34 14.48
N ALA A 140 34.63 9.86 14.63
CA ALA A 140 34.37 11.09 15.38
C ALA A 140 34.79 10.94 16.86
N ILE A 141 34.46 9.81 17.49
CA ILE A 141 34.89 9.49 18.86
C ILE A 141 36.42 9.44 18.95
N PHE A 142 37.09 8.74 18.05
CA PHE A 142 38.56 8.67 18.05
C PHE A 142 39.21 10.01 17.74
N ALA A 143 38.63 10.84 16.85
CA ALA A 143 39.09 12.19 16.58
C ALA A 143 39.02 13.06 17.83
N PHE A 144 37.89 13.00 18.56
CA PHE A 144 37.72 13.69 19.83
C PHE A 144 38.72 13.19 20.88
N CYS A 145 38.89 11.88 21.04
CA CYS A 145 39.86 11.30 21.97
C CYS A 145 41.32 11.64 21.61
N SER A 146 41.64 11.72 20.31
CA SER A 146 42.95 12.15 19.82
C SER A 146 43.22 13.62 20.15
N LEU A 147 42.24 14.50 19.93
CA LEU A 147 42.28 15.91 20.35
C LEU A 147 42.39 16.07 21.87
N ALA A 148 41.73 15.20 22.63
CA ALA A 148 41.82 15.14 24.09
C ALA A 148 43.15 14.57 24.59
N GLN A 149 44.02 14.09 23.69
CA GLN A 149 45.28 13.39 23.98
C GLN A 149 45.10 12.08 24.77
N ILE A 150 43.93 11.46 24.67
CA ILE A 150 43.60 10.19 25.34
C ILE A 150 44.07 9.01 24.50
N THR A 151 43.93 9.11 23.17
CA THR A 151 44.21 8.01 22.24
C THR A 151 45.17 8.44 21.12
N ASN A 152 45.74 7.46 20.43
CA ASN A 152 46.62 7.69 19.28
C ASN A 152 45.79 8.04 18.04
N SER A 153 46.21 9.07 17.30
CA SER A 153 45.58 9.53 16.05
C SER A 153 45.58 8.49 14.92
N ARG A 154 46.39 7.42 15.04
CA ARG A 154 46.36 6.27 14.12
C ARG A 154 45.01 5.55 14.12
N PHE A 155 44.32 5.45 15.26
CA PHE A 155 42.99 4.84 15.31
C PHE A 155 41.98 5.61 14.47
N THR A 156 42.00 6.95 14.54
CA THR A 156 41.21 7.84 13.68
C THR A 156 41.54 7.66 12.19
N THR A 157 42.78 7.29 11.86
CA THR A 157 43.20 7.05 10.47
C THR A 157 42.59 5.75 9.93
N TYR A 158 42.66 4.67 10.71
CA TYR A 158 42.10 3.38 10.29
C TYR A 158 40.58 3.42 10.20
N SER A 159 39.90 3.89 11.24
CA SER A 159 38.43 3.98 11.22
C SER A 159 37.95 4.96 10.16
N GLY A 160 38.64 6.10 9.99
CA GLY A 160 38.28 7.09 9.00
C GLY A 160 38.43 6.58 7.57
N SER A 161 39.44 5.76 7.30
CA SER A 161 39.65 5.17 5.97
C SER A 161 38.55 4.17 5.62
N VAL A 162 38.12 3.34 6.58
CA VAL A 162 36.99 2.41 6.40
C VAL A 162 35.69 3.18 6.16
N ALA A 163 35.43 4.22 6.97
CA ALA A 163 34.23 5.03 6.82
C ALA A 163 34.19 5.74 5.46
N THR A 164 35.30 6.35 5.04
CA THR A 164 35.42 7.01 3.74
C THR A 164 35.23 6.02 2.59
N PHE A 165 35.76 4.80 2.68
CA PHE A 165 35.59 3.80 1.63
C PHE A 165 34.10 3.52 1.37
N PHE A 166 33.36 3.16 2.42
CA PHE A 166 31.96 2.81 2.28
C PHE A 166 31.10 4.00 1.85
N LEU A 167 31.26 5.16 2.48
CA LEU A 167 30.46 6.36 2.14
C LEU A 167 30.79 6.89 0.74
N PHE A 168 32.02 6.72 0.26
CA PHE A 168 32.39 7.16 -1.09
C PHE A 168 31.82 6.27 -2.19
N PHE A 169 31.89 4.96 -1.99
CA PHE A 169 31.45 4.01 -3.01
C PHE A 169 29.96 3.72 -2.99
N ALA A 170 29.25 3.94 -1.87
CA ALA A 170 27.81 3.70 -1.78
C ALA A 170 27.00 4.41 -2.89
N PRO A 171 27.09 5.74 -3.10
CA PRO A 171 26.32 6.40 -4.17
C PRO A 171 26.79 6.02 -5.57
N ILE A 172 28.06 5.64 -5.73
CA ILE A 172 28.62 5.23 -7.03
C ILE A 172 28.09 3.84 -7.41
N ILE A 173 28.08 2.91 -6.47
CA ILE A 173 27.60 1.55 -6.69
C ILE A 173 26.10 1.55 -6.92
N TRP A 174 25.35 2.32 -6.13
CA TRP A 174 23.93 2.51 -6.37
C TRP A 174 23.66 2.99 -7.80
N TYR A 175 24.32 4.08 -8.24
CA TYR A 175 24.12 4.62 -9.58
C TYR A 175 24.57 3.70 -10.73
N ILE A 176 25.63 2.91 -10.54
CA ILE A 176 26.12 1.96 -11.56
C ILE A 176 25.20 0.76 -11.71
N LEU A 177 24.55 0.35 -10.62
CA LEU A 177 23.64 -0.79 -10.59
C LEU A 177 22.21 -0.39 -10.97
N LEU A 178 21.92 0.91 -11.14
CA LEU A 178 20.65 1.33 -11.71
C LEU A 178 20.55 0.87 -13.18
N PRO A 179 19.41 0.32 -13.59
CA PRO A 179 19.15 -0.01 -14.99
C PRO A 179 19.20 1.26 -15.85
N SER A 180 19.66 1.13 -17.11
CA SER A 180 19.88 2.29 -17.98
C SER A 180 18.66 2.70 -18.81
N ASP A 181 17.72 1.79 -19.06
CA ASP A 181 16.51 2.05 -19.85
C ASP A 181 15.53 0.87 -19.65
N GLY A 182 14.24 1.14 -19.46
CA GLY A 182 13.18 0.15 -19.46
C GLY A 182 11.85 0.78 -19.86
N THR A 183 11.08 0.09 -20.72
CA THR A 183 9.71 0.47 -21.10
C THR A 183 8.72 -0.32 -20.26
N TYR A 184 7.82 0.38 -19.58
CA TYR A 184 6.71 -0.20 -18.82
C TYR A 184 5.65 -0.75 -19.75
N THR A 185 5.09 -1.92 -19.45
CA THR A 185 3.80 -2.35 -20.01
C THR A 185 3.09 -3.10 -18.90
N SER A 186 2.49 -2.36 -17.98
CA SER A 186 1.58 -2.94 -16.98
C SER A 186 0.71 -1.83 -16.43
N LEU A 187 -0.47 -1.65 -17.02
CA LEU A 187 -1.60 -1.20 -16.24
C LEU A 187 -2.61 -2.34 -16.24
N GLU A 188 -2.54 -3.15 -15.19
CA GLU A 188 -3.64 -4.05 -14.78
C GLU A 188 -4.95 -3.24 -14.59
N ILE A 189 -4.82 -1.95 -14.22
CA ILE A 189 -5.92 -0.97 -14.12
C ILE A 189 -6.60 -0.69 -15.48
N VAL A 190 -5.88 -0.82 -16.62
CA VAL A 190 -6.51 -0.65 -17.94
C VAL A 190 -7.32 -1.90 -18.33
N GLU A 191 -6.88 -3.09 -17.92
CA GLU A 191 -7.64 -4.34 -18.16
C GLU A 191 -8.99 -4.34 -17.43
N GLU A 192 -9.07 -3.76 -16.24
CA GLU A 192 -10.29 -3.75 -15.42
C GLU A 192 -11.39 -2.83 -16.00
N PHE A 193 -11.01 -1.77 -16.73
CA PHE A 193 -11.96 -0.80 -17.26
C PHE A 193 -12.28 -0.98 -18.75
N PHE A 194 -11.33 -1.45 -19.58
CA PHE A 194 -11.57 -1.58 -21.03
C PHE A 194 -10.74 -2.72 -21.66
N PHE A 195 -11.42 -3.55 -22.48
CA PHE A 195 -10.86 -4.68 -23.24
C PHE A 195 -9.81 -4.28 -24.32
N PHE A 196 -8.68 -3.69 -23.94
CA PHE A 196 -7.61 -3.27 -24.84
C PHE A 196 -6.29 -4.02 -24.61
N ASP A 197 -5.44 -4.05 -25.63
CA ASP A 197 -4.20 -4.85 -25.70
C ASP A 197 -3.05 -4.17 -24.91
N GLU A 198 -2.41 -4.88 -23.96
CA GLU A 198 -1.36 -4.42 -23.03
C GLU A 198 -0.19 -3.64 -23.68
N SER A 199 0.04 -3.88 -24.98
CA SER A 199 1.19 -3.36 -25.73
C SER A 199 1.16 -1.86 -26.06
N GLN A 200 0.10 -1.13 -25.69
CA GLN A 200 -0.09 0.28 -26.08
C GLN A 200 0.36 1.31 -25.02
N PHE A 201 0.67 0.89 -23.79
CA PHE A 201 0.97 1.80 -22.66
C PHE A 201 2.44 1.78 -22.25
N ALA A 202 3.32 2.07 -23.21
CA ALA A 202 4.76 2.15 -22.98
C ALA A 202 5.17 3.44 -22.26
N THR A 203 5.38 3.41 -20.94
CA THR A 203 6.03 4.52 -20.21
C THR A 203 7.54 4.30 -20.15
N ASN A 204 8.33 5.36 -20.08
CA ASN A 204 9.79 5.32 -20.05
C ASN A 204 10.33 5.52 -18.63
N PHE A 205 11.24 4.64 -18.17
CA PHE A 205 11.85 4.77 -16.85
C PHE A 205 13.21 5.46 -16.87
N ASP A 206 13.21 6.79 -16.73
CA ASP A 206 14.45 7.59 -16.66
C ASP A 206 14.64 8.20 -15.25
N PRO A 207 15.31 7.50 -14.31
CA PRO A 207 15.50 7.99 -12.96
C PRO A 207 16.42 9.21 -12.90
N SER A 208 15.86 10.31 -12.40
CA SER A 208 16.57 11.58 -12.22
C SER A 208 17.11 11.70 -10.78
N PRO A 209 18.38 12.06 -10.56
CA PRO A 209 18.94 12.19 -9.21
C PRO A 209 18.21 13.18 -8.29
N SER A 210 17.91 12.75 -7.06
CA SER A 210 17.22 13.54 -6.04
C SER A 210 18.04 13.75 -4.76
N THR A 211 17.40 14.27 -3.72
CA THR A 211 18.01 14.81 -2.49
C THR A 211 18.89 13.79 -1.75
N GLY A 212 18.45 12.55 -1.61
CA GLY A 212 19.17 11.46 -0.97
C GLY A 212 20.53 11.21 -1.61
N LEU A 213 20.59 11.13 -2.94
CA LEU A 213 21.85 10.95 -3.67
C LEU A 213 22.80 12.14 -3.47
N PHE A 214 22.29 13.38 -3.54
CA PHE A 214 23.11 14.57 -3.30
C PHE A 214 23.67 14.64 -1.88
N LEU A 215 22.88 14.27 -0.87
CA LEU A 215 23.32 14.19 0.52
C LEU A 215 24.40 13.12 0.70
N SER A 216 24.24 11.96 0.07
CA SER A 216 25.23 10.88 0.06
C SER A 216 26.55 11.30 -0.61
N LEU A 217 26.49 11.97 -1.77
CA LEU A 217 27.67 12.54 -2.44
C LEU A 217 28.36 13.61 -1.59
N LEU A 218 27.60 14.47 -0.91
CA LEU A 218 28.17 15.49 -0.03
C LEU A 218 28.81 14.85 1.23
N SER A 219 28.22 13.77 1.73
CA SER A 219 28.83 12.95 2.79
C SER A 219 30.15 12.33 2.33
N ALA A 220 30.18 11.74 1.14
CA ALA A 220 31.38 11.19 0.53
C ALA A 220 32.50 12.24 0.44
N LEU A 221 32.21 13.42 -0.10
CA LEU A 221 33.16 14.53 -0.19
C LEU A 221 33.65 15.01 1.18
N SER A 222 32.73 15.09 2.16
CA SER A 222 33.06 15.45 3.55
C SER A 222 33.99 14.41 4.19
N SER A 223 33.78 13.13 3.92
CA SER A 223 34.64 12.05 4.41
C SER A 223 36.05 12.10 3.77
N ILE A 224 36.17 12.45 2.49
CA ILE A 224 37.48 12.66 1.83
C ILE A 224 38.18 13.86 2.45
N ALA A 225 37.48 14.98 2.64
CA ALA A 225 38.02 16.17 3.29
C ALA A 225 38.50 15.85 4.71
N MET A 226 37.73 15.07 5.48
CA MET A 226 38.14 14.55 6.78
C MET A 226 39.46 13.78 6.66
N MET A 227 39.61 12.86 5.71
CA MET A 227 40.83 12.07 5.55
C MET A 227 42.05 12.92 5.18
N VAL A 228 41.89 13.96 4.35
CA VAL A 228 42.94 14.95 4.10
C VAL A 228 43.34 15.65 5.40
N MET A 229 42.38 16.01 6.25
CA MET A 229 42.64 16.64 7.55
C MET A 229 43.30 15.67 8.55
N VAL A 230 42.96 14.37 8.54
CA VAL A 230 43.63 13.35 9.35
C VAL A 230 45.11 13.26 8.97
N TYR A 231 45.41 13.22 7.67
CA TYR A 231 46.78 13.22 7.17
C TYR A 231 47.56 14.47 7.62
N ARG A 232 46.96 15.66 7.45
CA ARG A 232 47.57 16.94 7.89
C ARG A 232 47.75 16.99 9.41
N HIS A 233 46.80 16.48 10.18
CA HIS A 233 46.88 16.38 11.64
C HIS A 233 48.04 15.48 12.07
N ASN A 234 48.23 14.34 11.42
CA ASN A 234 49.28 13.37 11.75
C ASN A 234 50.70 13.88 11.47
N ILE A 235 50.90 14.69 10.43
CA ILE A 235 52.21 15.28 10.06
C ILE A 235 52.52 16.55 10.86
N SER A 236 51.51 17.20 11.43
CA SER A 236 51.70 18.42 12.23
C SER A 236 52.43 18.14 13.54
N GLU A 237 53.24 19.11 13.97
CA GLU A 237 54.01 19.05 15.22
C GLU A 237 53.12 18.68 16.42
N ILE A 238 53.59 17.74 17.25
CA ILE A 238 52.86 17.27 18.42
C ILE A 238 52.79 18.41 19.43
N VAL A 239 51.56 18.77 19.81
CA VAL A 239 51.28 19.79 20.82
C VAL A 239 50.85 19.08 22.10
N ASN A 240 51.39 19.52 23.24
CA ASN A 240 51.13 18.91 24.55
C ASN A 240 49.94 19.55 25.29
N GLU A 241 49.42 20.66 24.77
CA GLU A 241 48.26 21.35 25.32
C GLU A 241 47.00 20.92 24.59
N LYS A 242 45.82 21.05 25.22
CA LYS A 242 44.53 20.77 24.58
C LYS A 242 44.04 22.00 23.79
N PRO A 243 43.10 21.83 22.85
CA PRO A 243 42.41 22.97 22.25
C PRO A 243 41.64 23.76 23.32
N LYS A 244 41.71 25.09 23.27
CA LYS A 244 41.04 25.98 24.26
C LYS A 244 39.53 25.76 24.36
N TRP A 245 38.89 25.38 23.25
CA TRP A 245 37.45 25.07 23.23
C TRP A 245 37.14 23.79 24.03
N MET A 246 38.03 22.80 24.02
CA MET A 246 37.91 21.60 24.86
C MET A 246 38.14 21.93 26.32
N ASP A 247 39.12 22.79 26.64
CA ASP A 247 39.33 23.23 28.02
C ASP A 247 38.08 23.91 28.59
N SER A 248 37.40 24.75 27.80
CA SER A 248 36.12 25.34 28.18
C SER A 248 35.03 24.29 28.42
N LEU A 249 35.01 23.22 27.62
CA LEU A 249 34.03 22.13 27.71
C LEU A 249 34.29 21.21 28.92
N PHE A 250 35.55 20.93 29.25
CA PHE A 250 35.95 20.17 30.43
C PHE A 250 35.83 20.98 31.73
N ASN A 251 36.12 22.29 31.70
CA ASN A 251 35.97 23.18 32.86
C ASN A 251 34.49 23.35 33.28
N LEU A 252 33.54 23.17 32.37
CA LEU A 252 32.10 23.11 32.70
C LEU A 252 31.73 21.86 33.52
N LYS A 253 32.55 20.79 33.51
CA LYS A 253 32.26 19.51 34.16
C LYS A 253 33.15 19.16 35.37
N LEU A 254 34.28 19.86 35.56
CA LEU A 254 35.30 19.54 36.58
C LEU A 254 35.65 20.75 37.45
N ASN A 255 34.67 21.38 38.07
CA ASN A 255 34.91 22.45 39.06
C ASN A 255 35.42 21.93 40.42
N GLY A 256 36.10 20.79 40.44
CA GLY A 256 36.67 20.21 41.64
C GLY A 256 37.63 19.08 41.30
N GLU A 257 38.83 19.40 40.83
CA GLU A 257 40.02 18.64 41.22
C GLU A 257 41.31 19.40 40.87
N GLU A 258 42.26 19.28 41.79
CA GLU A 258 43.46 20.09 41.98
C GLU A 258 44.47 19.95 40.82
N LYS A 259 45.03 21.07 40.37
CA LYS A 259 46.02 21.10 39.27
C LYS A 259 47.34 20.46 39.71
N VAL A 260 47.57 19.22 39.31
CA VAL A 260 48.88 18.54 39.46
C VAL A 260 49.85 19.04 38.38
N ALA A 261 51.07 19.41 38.79
CA ALA A 261 52.10 20.01 37.94
C ALA A 261 52.57 19.10 36.78
N GLN A 262 52.85 19.69 35.61
CA GLN A 262 53.28 18.99 34.39
C GLN A 262 54.76 18.55 34.46
N PRO A 263 55.13 17.31 34.06
CA PRO A 263 56.53 16.85 34.04
C PRO A 263 57.30 17.29 32.79
N ILE A 264 58.62 17.35 32.92
CA ILE A 264 59.55 18.08 32.03
C ILE A 264 60.19 17.15 30.96
N ASN A 265 60.06 15.81 31.03
CA ASN A 265 60.70 14.87 30.09
C ASN A 265 59.79 13.69 29.62
N PHE A 266 60.07 13.16 28.41
CA PHE A 266 59.36 12.09 27.69
C PHE A 266 59.34 10.74 28.44
N THR A 267 60.41 10.41 29.17
CA THR A 267 60.48 9.19 29.99
C THR A 267 59.49 9.24 31.15
N GLU A 268 59.39 10.38 31.84
CA GLU A 268 58.42 10.63 32.91
C GLU A 268 56.98 10.72 32.36
N LYS A 269 56.78 11.23 31.13
CA LYS A 269 55.47 11.22 30.47
C LYS A 269 54.96 9.81 30.15
N LYS A 270 55.82 8.89 29.72
CA LYS A 270 55.45 7.49 29.45
C LYS A 270 55.09 6.77 30.75
N GLU A 271 55.84 7.04 31.81
CA GLU A 271 55.60 6.47 33.14
C GLU A 271 54.33 7.05 33.78
N GLN A 272 54.09 8.36 33.66
CA GLN A 272 52.82 8.99 34.06
C GLN A 272 51.64 8.55 33.20
N ALA A 273 51.78 8.37 31.89
CA ALA A 273 50.71 7.83 31.03
C ALA A 273 50.38 6.38 31.42
N GLY A 274 51.39 5.56 31.70
CA GLY A 274 51.23 4.23 32.28
C GLY A 274 50.50 4.27 33.62
N LEU A 275 50.88 5.18 34.51
CA LEU A 275 50.22 5.40 35.80
C LEU A 275 48.81 5.97 35.67
N LEU A 276 48.53 6.83 34.68
CA LEU A 276 47.20 7.40 34.43
C LEU A 276 46.27 6.38 33.79
N ILE A 277 46.77 5.53 32.89
CA ILE A 277 46.04 4.36 32.36
C ILE A 277 45.81 3.35 33.47
N GLN A 278 46.81 3.09 34.31
CA GLN A 278 46.63 2.20 35.45
C GLN A 278 45.66 2.79 36.47
N LYS A 279 45.67 4.12 36.69
CA LYS A 279 44.72 4.84 37.55
C LYS A 279 43.33 4.84 36.94
N SER A 280 43.16 5.07 35.65
CA SER A 280 41.84 5.03 34.98
C SER A 280 41.29 3.61 34.92
N VAL A 281 42.12 2.61 34.67
CA VAL A 281 41.77 1.18 34.75
C VAL A 281 41.45 0.79 36.19
N ASN A 282 42.17 1.30 37.18
CA ASN A 282 41.87 1.04 38.59
C ASN A 282 40.59 1.75 39.04
N VAL A 283 40.34 2.98 38.59
CA VAL A 283 39.09 3.72 38.83
C VAL A 283 37.92 3.00 38.18
N TYR A 284 38.07 2.55 36.94
CA TYR A 284 37.10 1.71 36.24
C TYR A 284 36.88 0.40 37.01
N LYS A 285 37.94 -0.33 37.40
CA LYS A 285 37.88 -1.56 38.20
C LYS A 285 37.26 -1.36 39.58
N SER A 286 37.43 -0.19 40.20
CA SER A 286 36.86 0.13 41.52
C SER A 286 35.44 0.67 41.46
N SER A 287 35.02 1.24 40.33
CA SER A 287 33.72 1.86 40.17
C SER A 287 32.73 0.85 39.58
N ARG A 288 31.99 0.18 40.48
CA ARG A 288 30.90 -0.73 40.11
C ARG A 288 29.83 -0.05 39.25
N THR A 289 29.60 1.25 39.43
CA THR A 289 28.61 2.02 38.67
C THR A 289 29.06 2.27 37.24
N MET A 290 30.34 2.58 36.98
CA MET A 290 30.84 2.72 35.61
C MET A 290 30.86 1.38 34.87
N GLN A 291 31.25 0.30 35.55
CA GLN A 291 31.19 -1.05 34.96
C GLN A 291 29.75 -1.45 34.64
N ALA A 292 28.81 -1.23 35.55
CA ALA A 292 27.40 -1.51 35.33
C ALA A 292 26.83 -0.68 34.17
N LEU A 293 27.17 0.61 34.08
CA LEU A 293 26.72 1.47 32.97
C LEU A 293 27.30 1.04 31.62
N THR A 294 28.59 0.66 31.56
CA THR A 294 29.21 0.15 30.33
C THR A 294 28.62 -1.19 29.91
N VAL A 295 28.39 -2.10 30.85
CA VAL A 295 27.69 -3.36 30.58
C VAL A 295 26.27 -3.09 30.11
N LEU A 296 25.54 -2.16 30.74
CA LEU A 296 24.17 -1.80 30.35
C LEU A 296 24.13 -1.25 28.93
N ILE A 297 25.01 -0.31 28.57
CA ILE A 297 25.11 0.27 27.22
C ILE A 297 25.40 -0.81 26.18
N VAL A 298 26.36 -1.71 26.45
CA VAL A 298 26.65 -2.83 25.55
C VAL A 298 25.46 -3.78 25.46
N LEU A 299 24.77 -4.05 26.57
CA LEU A 299 23.58 -4.89 26.60
C LEU A 299 22.42 -4.25 25.82
N THR A 300 22.27 -2.92 25.86
CA THR A 300 21.21 -2.21 25.10
C THR A 300 21.53 -2.17 23.62
N LEU A 301 22.80 -1.97 23.26
CA LEU A 301 23.25 -1.97 21.86
C LEU A 301 23.20 -3.36 21.23
N VAL A 302 23.36 -4.42 22.03
CA VAL A 302 23.26 -5.80 21.57
C VAL A 302 21.83 -6.31 21.67
N SER A 303 21.01 -5.86 22.62
CA SER A 303 19.65 -6.37 22.79
C SER A 303 18.73 -6.04 21.62
N ILE A 304 18.93 -4.92 20.93
CA ILE A 304 18.09 -4.54 19.78
C ILE A 304 18.23 -5.56 18.62
N PRO A 305 19.45 -5.86 18.11
CA PRO A 305 19.61 -6.89 17.08
C PRO A 305 19.43 -8.32 17.61
N LEU A 306 19.62 -8.57 18.91
CA LEU A 306 19.43 -9.92 19.47
C LEU A 306 17.94 -10.24 19.71
N TYR A 307 17.11 -9.24 20.01
CA TYR A 307 15.66 -9.39 20.15
C TYR A 307 15.03 -9.79 18.81
N SER A 308 15.43 -9.12 17.72
CA SER A 308 14.95 -9.42 16.36
C SER A 308 15.41 -10.78 15.81
N ILE A 309 16.42 -11.41 16.41
CA ILE A 309 16.96 -12.72 15.97
C ILE A 309 16.49 -13.88 16.86
N LEU A 310 16.20 -13.62 18.15
CA LEU A 310 15.87 -14.66 19.12
C LEU A 310 14.37 -14.76 19.45
N PHE A 311 13.59 -13.74 19.11
CA PHE A 311 12.14 -13.73 19.27
C PHE A 311 11.50 -13.58 17.89
N GLU A 312 11.68 -14.59 17.04
CA GLU A 312 10.58 -15.04 16.17
C GLU A 312 9.63 -15.74 17.13
N GLU A 313 8.47 -15.13 17.39
CA GLU A 313 7.41 -15.75 18.16
C GLU A 313 7.01 -17.04 17.42
N GLU A 314 6.93 -18.18 18.13
CA GLU A 314 6.27 -19.39 17.58
C GLU A 314 4.78 -19.08 17.49
N GLU A 315 4.42 -18.34 16.44
CA GLU A 315 3.04 -18.09 16.05
C GLU A 315 2.39 -19.42 15.64
N GLU A 316 1.13 -19.61 16.03
CA GLU A 316 0.31 -20.64 15.39
C GLU A 316 0.39 -20.42 13.88
N ALA A 317 0.42 -21.49 13.08
CA ALA A 317 0.80 -21.43 11.67
C ALA A 317 0.01 -20.43 10.80
N ASN A 318 -1.09 -19.88 11.31
CA ASN A 318 -1.96 -18.90 10.66
C ASN A 318 -2.15 -17.60 11.50
N ALA A 319 -1.41 -17.39 12.59
CA ALA A 319 -1.59 -16.20 13.43
C ALA A 319 -1.18 -14.91 12.70
N TYR A 320 -0.13 -14.99 11.88
CA TYR A 320 0.27 -13.91 10.97
C TYR A 320 -0.90 -13.38 10.12
N GLN A 321 -1.86 -14.24 9.73
CA GLN A 321 -3.01 -13.83 8.92
C GLN A 321 -3.84 -12.76 9.62
N ARG A 322 -4.02 -12.86 10.94
CA ARG A 322 -4.84 -11.90 11.69
C ARG A 322 -4.20 -10.51 11.78
N GLU A 323 -2.90 -10.40 11.53
CA GLU A 323 -2.18 -9.12 11.49
C GLU A 323 -2.23 -8.45 10.11
N LEU A 324 -2.70 -9.18 9.10
CA LEU A 324 -2.87 -8.70 7.74
C LEU A 324 -4.26 -8.07 7.55
N GLN A 325 -4.35 -7.25 6.51
CA GLN A 325 -5.59 -6.63 6.06
C GLN A 325 -6.08 -7.40 4.84
N TYR A 326 -7.35 -7.78 4.82
CA TYR A 326 -7.95 -8.52 3.72
C TYR A 326 -9.12 -7.76 3.11
N TYR A 327 -9.30 -7.95 1.81
CA TYR A 327 -10.50 -7.55 1.10
C TYR A 327 -11.11 -8.78 0.45
N VAL A 328 -12.39 -8.65 0.14
CA VAL A 328 -13.21 -9.69 -0.45
C VAL A 328 -13.65 -9.23 -1.83
N ASP A 329 -13.37 -10.04 -2.82
CA ASP A 329 -13.90 -9.91 -4.17
C ASP A 329 -14.54 -11.24 -4.55
N GLY A 330 -15.19 -11.34 -5.69
CA GLY A 330 -15.79 -12.60 -6.09
C GLY A 330 -16.47 -12.53 -7.43
N ASP A 331 -16.62 -13.70 -8.03
CA ASP A 331 -17.45 -13.84 -9.22
C ASP A 331 -18.92 -13.80 -8.82
N SER A 332 -19.72 -13.05 -9.57
CA SER A 332 -21.15 -12.93 -9.33
C SER A 332 -21.92 -13.12 -10.62
N GLY A 333 -23.07 -13.76 -10.51
CA GLY A 333 -23.89 -14.03 -11.68
C GLY A 333 -25.30 -14.45 -11.33
N ARG A 334 -26.06 -14.76 -12.40
CA ARG A 334 -27.48 -15.09 -12.32
C ARG A 334 -27.73 -16.44 -12.94
N ILE A 335 -28.45 -17.29 -12.21
CA ILE A 335 -28.87 -18.61 -12.66
C ILE A 335 -30.39 -18.63 -12.66
N ILE A 336 -30.99 -18.79 -13.85
CA ILE A 336 -32.43 -18.88 -13.99
C ILE A 336 -32.91 -20.17 -13.33
N TRP A 337 -33.77 -20.05 -12.32
CA TRP A 337 -34.37 -21.19 -11.64
C TRP A 337 -35.73 -21.55 -12.22
N ILE A 338 -36.59 -20.53 -12.37
CA ILE A 338 -37.95 -20.71 -12.87
C ILE A 338 -38.22 -19.62 -13.90
N GLU A 339 -38.73 -20.01 -15.06
CA GLU A 339 -39.26 -19.09 -16.05
C GLU A 339 -40.58 -19.63 -16.61
N GLY A 340 -41.49 -18.72 -16.95
CA GLY A 340 -42.77 -19.13 -17.52
C GLY A 340 -43.60 -17.98 -18.05
N THR A 341 -44.62 -18.33 -18.85
CA THR A 341 -45.66 -17.41 -19.30
C THR A 341 -47.00 -18.10 -19.14
N GLU A 342 -47.87 -17.53 -18.33
CA GLU A 342 -49.13 -18.14 -17.91
C GLU A 342 -50.29 -17.15 -18.02
N VAL A 343 -51.46 -17.67 -18.35
CA VAL A 343 -52.72 -16.92 -18.33
C VAL A 343 -53.51 -17.39 -17.11
N ILE A 344 -53.73 -16.49 -16.15
CA ILE A 344 -54.34 -16.81 -14.86
C ILE A 344 -55.74 -16.18 -14.84
N ASN A 345 -56.78 -16.94 -14.52
CA ASN A 345 -58.14 -16.39 -14.47
C ASN A 345 -58.32 -15.45 -13.27
N ASP A 346 -59.29 -14.54 -13.37
CA ASP A 346 -59.61 -13.59 -12.30
C ASP A 346 -59.87 -14.28 -10.95
N GLY A 347 -59.15 -13.84 -9.92
CA GLY A 347 -59.19 -14.38 -8.56
C GLY A 347 -58.55 -15.76 -8.37
N GLU A 348 -57.95 -16.35 -9.41
CA GLU A 348 -57.16 -17.58 -9.29
C GLU A 348 -55.71 -17.27 -8.90
N THR A 349 -55.10 -18.22 -8.19
CA THR A 349 -53.71 -18.13 -7.74
C THR A 349 -52.88 -19.24 -8.36
N LEU A 350 -51.80 -18.86 -9.04
CA LEU A 350 -50.71 -19.75 -9.43
C LEU A 350 -49.72 -19.84 -8.26
N SER A 351 -49.41 -21.04 -7.79
CA SER A 351 -48.50 -21.24 -6.65
C SER A 351 -47.44 -22.29 -6.95
N PHE A 352 -46.20 -21.99 -6.61
CA PHE A 352 -45.07 -22.90 -6.64
C PHE A 352 -44.51 -23.12 -5.25
N SER A 353 -44.05 -24.34 -4.97
CA SER A 353 -43.40 -24.68 -3.70
C SER A 353 -42.23 -25.61 -3.99
N PHE A 354 -41.06 -25.22 -3.50
CA PHE A 354 -39.77 -25.88 -3.73
C PHE A 354 -38.94 -25.91 -2.45
N THR A 355 -37.81 -26.61 -2.53
CA THR A 355 -36.74 -26.64 -1.54
C THR A 355 -35.39 -26.36 -2.22
N GLU A 356 -34.31 -26.18 -1.46
CA GLU A 356 -32.96 -26.03 -1.99
C GLU A 356 -32.51 -27.24 -2.83
N GLU A 357 -33.07 -28.44 -2.58
CA GLU A 357 -32.79 -29.63 -3.39
C GLU A 357 -33.27 -29.50 -4.85
N ASP A 358 -34.24 -28.61 -5.10
CA ASP A 358 -34.83 -28.35 -6.42
C ASP A 358 -34.06 -27.27 -7.21
N PHE A 359 -32.95 -26.74 -6.69
CA PHE A 359 -32.08 -25.83 -7.42
C PHE A 359 -31.49 -26.48 -8.69
N PRO A 360 -31.23 -25.70 -9.74
CA PRO A 360 -30.52 -26.18 -10.92
C PRO A 360 -29.15 -26.76 -10.55
N ASP A 361 -28.66 -27.73 -11.33
CA ASP A 361 -27.37 -28.40 -11.04
C ASP A 361 -26.18 -27.42 -10.98
N GLU A 362 -26.25 -26.32 -11.72
CA GLU A 362 -25.26 -25.24 -11.71
C GLU A 362 -25.24 -24.50 -10.36
N ALA A 363 -26.42 -24.17 -9.83
CA ALA A 363 -26.56 -23.45 -8.56
C ALA A 363 -26.15 -24.29 -7.34
N LYS A 364 -26.19 -25.63 -7.44
CA LYS A 364 -25.81 -26.53 -6.33
C LYS A 364 -24.33 -26.49 -5.96
N ASN A 365 -23.47 -25.98 -6.85
CA ASN A 365 -22.04 -25.86 -6.59
C ASN A 365 -21.59 -24.41 -6.37
N SER A 366 -22.52 -23.46 -6.32
CA SER A 366 -22.25 -22.04 -6.15
C SER A 366 -22.87 -21.53 -4.86
N ASN A 367 -22.29 -20.47 -4.30
CA ASN A 367 -22.77 -19.85 -3.07
C ASN A 367 -23.92 -18.88 -3.39
N ILE A 368 -25.18 -19.27 -3.09
CA ILE A 368 -26.38 -18.51 -3.49
C ILE A 368 -26.75 -17.46 -2.43
N VAL A 369 -26.46 -16.19 -2.73
CA VAL A 369 -26.59 -15.10 -1.76
C VAL A 369 -27.92 -14.35 -1.82
N ALA A 370 -28.65 -14.41 -2.94
CA ALA A 370 -29.93 -13.73 -3.09
C ALA A 370 -30.84 -14.39 -4.14
N ILE A 371 -32.12 -14.00 -4.14
CA ILE A 371 -33.09 -14.37 -5.17
C ILE A 371 -33.74 -13.11 -5.74
N GLU A 372 -33.73 -13.00 -7.07
CA GLU A 372 -34.42 -11.95 -7.80
C GLU A 372 -35.70 -12.47 -8.43
N PHE A 373 -36.75 -11.65 -8.38
CA PHE A 373 -38.06 -11.94 -8.93
C PHE A 373 -38.44 -10.89 -9.96
N TYR A 374 -38.79 -11.34 -11.15
CA TYR A 374 -39.32 -10.50 -12.22
C TYR A 374 -40.73 -10.94 -12.57
N ILE A 375 -41.65 -9.99 -12.63
CA ILE A 375 -43.02 -10.22 -13.13
C ILE A 375 -43.29 -9.18 -14.20
N TYR A 376 -43.59 -9.65 -15.40
CA TYR A 376 -44.06 -8.86 -16.51
C TYR A 376 -45.55 -9.10 -16.69
N ILE A 377 -46.34 -8.04 -16.54
CA ILE A 377 -47.78 -8.09 -16.83
C ILE A 377 -47.91 -7.70 -18.30
N THR A 378 -48.13 -8.70 -19.15
CA THR A 378 -48.13 -8.50 -20.60
C THR A 378 -49.43 -7.89 -21.11
N ASP A 379 -50.47 -7.89 -20.28
CA ASP A 379 -51.84 -7.45 -20.60
C ASP A 379 -52.10 -5.94 -20.52
N ASN A 380 -51.07 -5.09 -20.33
CA ASN A 380 -51.31 -3.68 -20.02
C ASN A 380 -51.26 -2.75 -21.26
N ASN A 381 -52.27 -1.88 -21.39
CA ASN A 381 -52.46 -0.75 -22.32
C ASN A 381 -52.64 -1.04 -23.83
N ASP A 382 -51.85 -1.90 -24.48
CA ASP A 382 -51.86 -2.05 -25.96
C ASP A 382 -52.14 -3.49 -26.46
N GLU A 383 -52.05 -4.49 -25.59
CA GLU A 383 -52.30 -5.92 -25.89
C GLU A 383 -53.29 -6.55 -24.90
N ASP A 384 -54.15 -5.72 -24.30
CA ASP A 384 -55.18 -6.16 -23.35
C ASP A 384 -56.14 -7.18 -23.98
N ASN A 385 -56.37 -8.28 -23.25
CA ASN A 385 -57.24 -9.39 -23.62
C ASN A 385 -58.74 -9.09 -23.40
N GLU A 386 -59.08 -7.92 -22.84
CA GLU A 386 -60.44 -7.45 -22.60
C GLU A 386 -61.38 -7.66 -23.81
N GLN A 387 -62.53 -8.29 -23.55
CA GLN A 387 -63.54 -8.55 -24.58
C GLN A 387 -64.63 -7.48 -24.57
N THR A 388 -64.92 -6.93 -25.75
CA THR A 388 -66.05 -6.00 -25.94
C THR A 388 -67.20 -6.66 -26.71
N SER A 389 -68.44 -6.43 -26.27
CA SER A 389 -69.63 -6.94 -26.94
C SER A 389 -70.77 -5.93 -26.95
N GLY A 390 -71.39 -5.69 -28.11
CA GLY A 390 -72.48 -4.72 -28.25
C GLY A 390 -72.49 -4.00 -29.60
N LEU A 391 -73.66 -3.56 -30.04
CA LEU A 391 -73.83 -2.87 -31.33
C LEU A 391 -73.15 -1.49 -31.36
N GLY A 392 -72.88 -0.88 -30.20
CA GLY A 392 -72.27 0.46 -30.07
C GLY A 392 -70.75 0.46 -29.94
N CYS A 393 -70.08 -0.69 -29.78
CA CYS A 393 -68.62 -0.75 -29.60
C CYS A 393 -67.83 -0.19 -30.81
N VAL A 394 -68.43 -0.18 -32.01
CA VAL A 394 -67.83 0.44 -33.21
C VAL A 394 -67.82 1.97 -33.14
N ALA A 395 -68.79 2.56 -32.43
CA ALA A 395 -68.93 4.02 -32.32
C ALA A 395 -68.18 4.58 -31.11
N ASN A 396 -68.13 3.81 -30.02
CA ASN A 396 -67.35 4.13 -28.83
C ASN A 396 -66.94 2.83 -28.11
N PRO A 397 -65.69 2.36 -28.29
CA PRO A 397 -65.23 1.13 -27.64
C PRO A 397 -64.96 1.29 -26.13
N GLY A 398 -65.02 2.52 -25.59
CA GLY A 398 -64.63 2.78 -24.20
C GLY A 398 -63.12 2.90 -24.02
N GLN A 399 -62.64 2.75 -22.79
CA GLN A 399 -61.23 2.66 -22.44
C GLN A 399 -61.03 1.40 -21.59
N ASP A 400 -59.91 0.75 -21.79
CA ASP A 400 -59.48 -0.45 -21.09
C ASP A 400 -59.11 -0.08 -19.64
N ALA A 401 -59.30 -1.00 -18.69
CA ALA A 401 -58.85 -0.84 -17.32
C ALA A 401 -57.55 -1.64 -17.08
N PRO A 402 -56.67 -1.16 -16.19
CA PRO A 402 -55.39 -1.82 -15.98
C PRO A 402 -55.56 -3.05 -15.07
N ASP A 403 -55.20 -4.21 -15.60
CA ASP A 403 -55.03 -5.44 -14.83
C ASP A 403 -53.95 -5.34 -13.76
N SER A 404 -54.08 -6.16 -12.72
CA SER A 404 -53.09 -6.24 -11.65
C SER A 404 -52.84 -7.64 -11.16
N VAL A 405 -51.65 -7.85 -10.61
CA VAL A 405 -51.26 -9.10 -9.97
C VAL A 405 -50.83 -8.83 -8.53
N GLU A 406 -51.42 -9.58 -7.60
CA GLU A 406 -50.93 -9.69 -6.23
C GLU A 406 -49.92 -10.83 -6.18
N TYR A 407 -48.69 -10.53 -5.76
CA TYR A 407 -47.65 -11.53 -5.58
C TYR A 407 -47.32 -11.72 -4.10
N ARG A 408 -46.91 -12.92 -3.75
CA ARG A 408 -46.37 -13.26 -2.44
C ARG A 408 -45.21 -14.24 -2.61
N PHE A 409 -44.06 -13.85 -2.11
CA PHE A 409 -42.86 -14.65 -2.07
C PHE A 409 -42.51 -14.94 -0.62
N ASN A 410 -42.20 -16.20 -0.33
CA ASN A 410 -41.72 -16.63 0.96
C ASN A 410 -40.49 -17.51 0.74
N THR A 411 -39.39 -17.14 1.38
CA THR A 411 -38.08 -17.80 1.27
C THR A 411 -37.48 -17.91 2.67
N PRO A 412 -36.42 -18.72 2.86
CA PRO A 412 -35.69 -18.75 4.13
C PRO A 412 -35.16 -17.38 4.58
N GLY A 413 -34.71 -16.54 3.64
CA GLY A 413 -34.18 -15.19 3.93
C GLY A 413 -35.25 -14.12 4.18
N GLY A 414 -36.51 -14.40 3.87
CA GLY A 414 -37.60 -13.45 4.12
C GLY A 414 -38.81 -13.62 3.19
N SER A 415 -39.74 -12.68 3.32
CA SER A 415 -40.97 -12.68 2.54
C SER A 415 -41.31 -11.28 2.01
N ASP A 416 -41.77 -11.21 0.77
CA ASP A 416 -42.30 -9.98 0.16
C ASP A 416 -43.72 -10.23 -0.39
N SER A 417 -44.59 -9.22 -0.33
CA SER A 417 -45.92 -9.31 -0.92
C SER A 417 -46.47 -7.93 -1.25
N SER A 418 -46.98 -7.76 -2.46
CA SER A 418 -47.62 -6.52 -2.91
C SER A 418 -48.58 -6.81 -4.07
N GLN A 419 -49.31 -5.77 -4.47
CA GLN A 419 -50.14 -5.77 -5.67
C GLN A 419 -49.63 -4.70 -6.63
N SER A 420 -49.47 -5.05 -7.91
CA SER A 420 -48.95 -4.14 -8.92
C SER A 420 -49.76 -4.23 -10.22
N GLN A 421 -49.94 -3.08 -10.86
CA GLN A 421 -50.47 -2.94 -12.23
C GLN A 421 -49.34 -2.82 -13.26
N SER A 422 -48.10 -2.66 -12.83
CA SER A 422 -46.91 -2.56 -13.68
C SER A 422 -45.97 -3.73 -13.45
N ASN A 423 -44.98 -3.87 -14.33
CA ASN A 423 -43.89 -4.83 -14.15
C ASN A 423 -43.26 -4.67 -12.77
N VAL A 424 -42.98 -5.80 -12.13
CA VAL A 424 -42.40 -5.88 -10.78
C VAL A 424 -40.99 -6.44 -10.90
N TYR A 425 -40.08 -5.79 -10.18
CA TYR A 425 -38.76 -6.30 -9.86
C TYR A 425 -38.57 -6.18 -8.35
N THR A 426 -38.26 -7.29 -7.69
CA THR A 426 -37.96 -7.33 -6.25
C THR A 426 -36.88 -8.37 -5.99
N SER A 427 -36.09 -8.19 -4.94
CA SER A 427 -35.05 -9.14 -4.52
C SER A 427 -35.21 -9.46 -3.04
N ILE A 428 -34.86 -10.68 -2.67
CA ILE A 428 -34.75 -11.12 -1.28
C ILE A 428 -33.30 -11.62 -1.09
N GLU A 429 -32.58 -10.94 -0.22
CA GLU A 429 -31.24 -11.35 0.21
C GLU A 429 -31.37 -12.59 1.10
N LEU A 430 -30.55 -13.61 0.82
CA LEU A 430 -30.42 -14.80 1.66
C LEU A 430 -29.23 -14.66 2.62
N LEU A 431 -28.18 -13.97 2.19
CA LEU A 431 -27.02 -13.63 2.99
C LEU A 431 -27.13 -12.19 3.52
N GLU A 432 -26.97 -12.00 4.83
CA GLU A 432 -26.79 -10.67 5.39
C GLU A 432 -25.31 -10.29 5.25
N LEU A 433 -25.01 -9.41 4.30
CA LEU A 433 -23.63 -8.94 4.10
C LEU A 433 -23.07 -8.35 5.40
N PRO A 434 -21.80 -8.61 5.74
CA PRO A 434 -21.17 -8.05 6.93
C PRO A 434 -21.24 -6.52 6.93
N GLU A 435 -21.30 -5.90 8.12
CA GLU A 435 -21.33 -4.41 8.24
C GLU A 435 -20.14 -3.73 7.55
N GLN A 436 -19.02 -4.44 7.45
CA GLN A 436 -17.78 -3.97 6.81
C GLN A 436 -17.79 -4.18 5.28
N GLY A 437 -18.88 -4.70 4.72
CA GLY A 437 -19.01 -4.96 3.28
C GLY A 437 -17.89 -5.86 2.78
N PHE A 438 -17.23 -5.47 1.70
CA PHE A 438 -16.15 -6.22 1.08
C PHE A 438 -14.75 -5.97 1.71
N GLY A 439 -14.71 -5.31 2.87
CA GLY A 439 -13.49 -5.03 3.61
C GLY A 439 -13.27 -3.53 3.89
N PRO A 440 -12.17 -3.17 4.57
CA PRO A 440 -11.09 -4.07 4.98
C PRO A 440 -11.37 -4.89 6.25
N TYR A 441 -10.94 -6.15 6.24
CA TYR A 441 -10.97 -7.06 7.38
C TYR A 441 -9.60 -7.15 8.04
N THR A 442 -9.53 -6.88 9.35
CA THR A 442 -8.32 -7.02 10.17
C THR A 442 -8.64 -7.84 11.42
N GLY A 443 -7.70 -8.68 11.89
CA GLY A 443 -7.93 -9.57 13.03
C GLY A 443 -8.61 -10.91 12.71
N TYR A 444 -8.92 -11.16 11.44
CA TYR A 444 -9.55 -12.39 10.94
C TYR A 444 -8.56 -13.24 10.15
N THR A 445 -8.78 -14.55 10.14
CA THR A 445 -8.11 -15.46 9.19
C THR A 445 -8.90 -15.54 7.87
N ILE A 446 -8.28 -16.00 6.79
CA ILE A 446 -8.96 -16.15 5.49
C ILE A 446 -10.22 -17.01 5.61
N GLU A 447 -10.11 -18.16 6.30
CA GLU A 447 -11.24 -19.08 6.53
C GLU A 447 -12.37 -18.40 7.32
N GLU A 448 -12.05 -17.57 8.31
CA GLU A 448 -13.07 -16.80 9.04
C GLU A 448 -13.74 -15.72 8.20
N ILE A 449 -13.06 -15.19 7.17
CA ILE A 449 -13.66 -14.23 6.23
C ILE A 449 -14.52 -14.96 5.21
N GLU A 450 -14.07 -16.09 4.68
CA GLU A 450 -14.87 -16.94 3.79
C GLU A 450 -16.18 -17.39 4.47
N ASP A 451 -16.11 -17.77 5.75
CA ASP A 451 -17.29 -18.11 6.57
C ASP A 451 -18.28 -16.94 6.73
N LEU A 452 -17.84 -15.67 6.64
CA LEU A 452 -18.76 -14.51 6.73
C LEU A 452 -19.60 -14.32 5.46
N PHE A 453 -19.15 -14.88 4.34
CA PHE A 453 -19.83 -14.79 3.06
C PHE A 453 -20.46 -16.12 2.62
N ASP A 454 -20.33 -17.17 3.43
CA ASP A 454 -20.97 -18.46 3.20
C ASP A 454 -22.47 -18.36 3.53
N SER A 455 -23.30 -18.69 2.54
CA SER A 455 -24.77 -18.68 2.65
C SER A 455 -25.37 -20.09 2.69
N SER A 456 -24.52 -21.12 2.79
CA SER A 456 -24.92 -22.51 2.61
C SER A 456 -25.91 -23.03 3.67
N ASP A 457 -25.93 -22.45 4.87
CA ASP A 457 -26.92 -22.77 5.90
C ASP A 457 -28.21 -21.94 5.74
N GLU A 458 -28.11 -20.72 5.20
CA GLU A 458 -29.18 -19.74 5.04
C GLU A 458 -30.12 -20.09 3.89
N VAL A 459 -29.63 -20.79 2.86
CA VAL A 459 -30.43 -21.23 1.71
C VAL A 459 -31.33 -22.44 2.03
N VAL A 460 -31.15 -23.10 3.17
CA VAL A 460 -31.86 -24.34 3.50
C VAL A 460 -33.28 -24.03 3.98
N GLY A 461 -34.29 -24.50 3.23
CA GLY A 461 -35.68 -24.38 3.65
C GLY A 461 -36.69 -24.34 2.51
N ASP A 462 -37.91 -23.93 2.87
CA ASP A 462 -39.04 -23.92 1.95
C ASP A 462 -39.08 -22.59 1.17
N TYR A 463 -39.25 -22.71 -0.15
CA TYR A 463 -39.47 -21.59 -1.08
C TYR A 463 -40.91 -21.67 -1.63
N GLU A 464 -41.68 -20.59 -1.47
CA GLU A 464 -43.06 -20.51 -1.95
C GLU A 464 -43.28 -19.22 -2.75
N PHE A 465 -43.79 -19.37 -3.97
CA PHE A 465 -44.07 -18.26 -4.88
C PHE A 465 -45.53 -18.30 -5.30
N MET A 466 -46.27 -17.22 -5.06
CA MET A 466 -47.69 -17.13 -5.37
C MET A 466 -47.98 -15.88 -6.21
N TYR A 467 -48.80 -16.05 -7.24
CA TYR A 467 -49.29 -14.98 -8.11
C TYR A 467 -50.80 -15.08 -8.21
N THR A 468 -51.53 -14.06 -7.77
CA THR A 468 -52.99 -13.98 -7.84
C THR A 468 -53.38 -12.91 -8.84
N ALA A 469 -54.11 -13.31 -9.87
CA ALA A 469 -54.57 -12.39 -10.90
C ALA A 469 -55.83 -11.64 -10.44
N ASN A 470 -55.86 -10.33 -10.71
CA ASN A 470 -57.04 -9.49 -10.55
C ASN A 470 -57.29 -8.81 -11.88
N ALA A 471 -58.23 -9.36 -12.65
CA ALA A 471 -58.59 -8.84 -13.96
C ALA A 471 -59.64 -7.74 -13.79
N GLU A 472 -59.42 -6.57 -14.36
CA GLU A 472 -60.35 -5.45 -14.25
C GLU A 472 -60.88 -5.04 -15.63
N ALA A 473 -62.18 -5.21 -15.86
CA ALA A 473 -62.80 -4.71 -17.07
C ALA A 473 -63.03 -3.18 -17.01
N GLY A 474 -62.73 -2.49 -18.10
CA GLY A 474 -63.04 -1.07 -18.29
C GLY A 474 -64.54 -0.71 -18.17
N ASP A 475 -64.82 0.60 -18.01
CA ASP A 475 -66.19 1.10 -17.86
C ASP A 475 -67.07 0.75 -19.08
N SER A 476 -68.11 -0.07 -18.86
CA SER A 476 -69.13 -0.35 -19.88
C SER A 476 -69.93 0.91 -20.22
N THR A 477 -70.26 1.08 -21.51
CA THR A 477 -71.10 2.19 -21.99
C THR A 477 -72.53 1.73 -22.28
N PHE A 478 -73.46 2.67 -22.55
CA PHE A 478 -74.87 2.35 -22.82
C PHE A 478 -75.10 1.35 -23.97
N GLU A 479 -74.13 1.17 -24.88
CA GLU A 479 -74.25 0.32 -26.06
C GLU A 479 -73.06 -0.64 -26.27
N CYS A 480 -72.14 -0.73 -25.29
CA CYS A 480 -70.97 -1.61 -25.33
C CYS A 480 -70.68 -2.16 -23.93
N ASP A 481 -70.87 -3.48 -23.77
CA ASP A 481 -70.52 -4.22 -22.56
C ASP A 481 -69.05 -4.67 -22.66
N ARG A 482 -68.32 -4.58 -21.55
CA ARG A 482 -66.92 -4.97 -21.42
C ARG A 482 -66.77 -6.09 -20.38
N SER A 483 -65.88 -7.03 -20.64
CA SER A 483 -65.55 -8.10 -19.70
C SER A 483 -64.11 -8.53 -19.86
N ASP A 484 -63.47 -8.71 -18.72
CA ASP A 484 -62.18 -9.37 -18.58
C ASP A 484 -62.35 -10.66 -17.76
N SER A 485 -61.57 -11.68 -18.07
CA SER A 485 -61.60 -12.96 -17.38
C SER A 485 -60.24 -13.45 -16.89
N SER A 486 -59.13 -12.82 -17.30
CA SER A 486 -57.80 -13.35 -17.01
C SER A 486 -56.73 -12.29 -17.14
N VAL A 487 -55.60 -12.50 -16.47
CA VAL A 487 -54.39 -11.69 -16.64
C VAL A 487 -53.29 -12.58 -17.20
N GLN A 488 -52.60 -12.15 -18.26
CA GLN A 488 -51.40 -12.81 -18.74
C GLN A 488 -50.14 -12.24 -18.05
N ILE A 489 -49.35 -13.15 -17.46
CA ILE A 489 -48.05 -12.81 -16.88
C ILE A 489 -46.91 -13.63 -17.49
N GLN A 490 -45.73 -13.01 -17.50
CA GLN A 490 -44.46 -13.69 -17.67
C GLN A 490 -43.62 -13.47 -16.42
N TYR A 491 -43.04 -14.52 -15.86
CA TYR A 491 -42.29 -14.46 -14.61
C TYR A 491 -40.94 -15.15 -14.73
N TYR A 492 -39.95 -14.62 -14.00
CA TYR A 492 -38.62 -15.18 -13.85
C TYR A 492 -38.22 -15.15 -12.38
N VAL A 493 -37.61 -16.23 -11.92
CA VAL A 493 -36.98 -16.34 -10.60
C VAL A 493 -35.53 -16.72 -10.84
N ASP A 494 -34.64 -15.80 -10.51
CA ASP A 494 -33.20 -15.96 -10.69
C ASP A 494 -32.52 -16.13 -9.33
N LEU A 495 -31.63 -17.11 -9.24
CA LEU A 495 -30.71 -17.26 -8.11
C LEU A 495 -29.46 -16.44 -8.40
N ILE A 496 -29.08 -15.60 -7.45
CA ILE A 496 -27.86 -14.79 -7.51
C ILE A 496 -26.79 -15.52 -6.73
N TYR A 497 -25.68 -15.83 -7.38
CA TYR A 497 -24.52 -16.42 -6.73
C TYR A 497 -23.42 -15.39 -6.54
N PHE A 498 -22.63 -15.58 -5.48
CA PHE A 498 -21.41 -14.84 -5.22
C PHE A 498 -20.34 -15.78 -4.65
N ASP A 499 -19.38 -16.14 -5.49
CA ASP A 499 -18.29 -17.04 -5.11
C ASP A 499 -17.12 -16.20 -4.60
N THR A 500 -16.91 -16.27 -3.29
CA THR A 500 -16.01 -15.39 -2.54
C THR A 500 -14.54 -15.75 -2.79
N THR A 501 -13.74 -14.71 -3.05
CA THR A 501 -12.28 -14.76 -3.15
C THR A 501 -11.69 -13.74 -2.18
N VAL A 502 -10.95 -14.20 -1.18
CA VAL A 502 -10.28 -13.34 -0.21
C VAL A 502 -8.86 -13.03 -0.68
N PHE A 503 -8.53 -11.75 -0.78
CA PHE A 503 -7.19 -11.30 -1.15
C PHE A 503 -6.57 -10.46 -0.04
N GLU A 504 -5.27 -10.65 0.14
CA GLU A 504 -4.48 -9.88 1.08
C GLU A 504 -4.23 -8.48 0.50
N SER A 505 -4.59 -7.46 1.27
CA SER A 505 -4.19 -6.08 1.02
C SER A 505 -2.70 -5.94 1.28
N THR A 506 -1.90 -5.74 0.24
CA THR A 506 -0.52 -5.27 0.44
C THR A 506 -0.44 -3.78 0.78
N GLU A 507 -1.56 -3.04 0.68
CA GLU A 507 -1.69 -1.66 1.14
C GLU A 507 -2.07 -1.61 2.62
N PHE A 508 -1.15 -1.10 3.45
CA PHE A 508 -1.52 -0.42 4.68
C PHE A 508 -2.12 0.94 4.30
N GLN A 509 -3.44 1.04 4.22
CA GLN A 509 -4.09 2.36 4.12
C GLN A 509 -3.99 3.07 5.48
N GLU A 510 -3.16 4.13 5.55
CA GLU A 510 -3.11 5.09 6.67
C GLU A 510 -4.26 6.11 6.64
#